data_AF-A0A2U0S4U8-F1
#
_entry.id   AF-A0A2U0S4U8-F1
#
_cell.length_a   1.000
_cell.length_b   1.000
_cell.length_c   1.000
_cell.angle_alpha   90.00
_cell.angle_beta   90.00
_cell.angle_gamma   90.00
#
_symmetry.space_group_name_H-M   'P 1'
#
loop_
_entity.id
_entity.type
_entity.pdbx_description
1 polymer ?
#
loop_
_entity_poly.entity_id
_entity_poly.type
_entity_poly.pdbx_seq_one_letter_code
_entity_poly.pdbx_strand_id
1 'polypeptide(L)' 'MSIEGFVDYKRREFCNDVKCPVQIELNKLTSGSNEYEQVRKTCSTGCRYTTWQFHHWLIEKGYLIVRPQDVGGK' A
#
# COMPACT_ATOMS: atom_id res chain seq x y z
N MET A 1 5.11 16.06 0.94
CA MET A 1 4.10 17.10 1.23
C MET A 1 2.82 16.66 0.55
N SER A 2 1.70 16.71 1.26
CA SER A 2 0.38 16.50 0.64
C SER A 2 0.10 17.64 -0.33
N ILE A 3 -0.59 17.35 -1.43
CA ILE A 3 -1.00 18.37 -2.39
C ILE A 3 -2.32 18.97 -1.89
N GLU A 4 -2.41 20.30 -1.83
CA GLU A 4 -3.64 20.99 -1.40
C GLU A 4 -4.83 20.58 -2.28
N GLY A 5 -5.95 20.22 -1.65
CA GLY A 5 -7.14 19.71 -2.32
C GLY A 5 -7.11 18.21 -2.65
N PHE A 6 -6.03 17.49 -2.34
CA PHE A 6 -5.91 16.04 -2.57
C PHE A 6 -5.80 15.27 -1.24
N VAL A 7 -6.21 13.99 -1.29
CA VAL A 7 -5.98 13.04 -0.20
C VAL A 7 -4.82 12.12 -0.55
N ASP A 8 -3.88 11.97 0.38
CA ASP A 8 -2.76 11.05 0.20
C ASP A 8 -3.20 9.59 0.41
N TYR A 9 -2.69 8.70 -0.43
CA TYR A 9 -2.82 7.27 -0.22
C TYR A 9 -2.15 6.86 1.10
N LYS A 10 -2.88 6.13 1.97
CA LYS A 10 -2.34 5.65 3.23
C LYS A 10 -1.71 4.28 3.07
N ARG A 11 -0.57 4.07 3.74
CA ARG A 11 0.11 2.76 3.72
C ARG A 11 -0.85 1.66 4.19
N ARG A 12 -0.90 0.57 3.42
CA ARG A 12 -1.77 -0.62 3.63
C ARG A 12 -3.27 -0.40 3.40
N GLU A 13 -3.68 0.77 2.92
CA GLU A 13 -5.09 1.05 2.67
C GLU A 13 -5.70 0.07 1.66
N PHE A 14 -5.04 -0.15 0.51
CA PHE A 14 -5.43 -1.16 -0.46
C PHE A 14 -5.59 -2.54 0.18
N CYS A 15 -4.55 -2.99 0.90
CA CYS A 15 -4.52 -4.33 1.49
C CYS A 15 -5.63 -4.54 2.52
N ASN A 16 -5.99 -3.50 3.27
CA ASN A 16 -7.09 -3.55 4.23
C ASN A 16 -8.45 -3.59 3.53
N ASP A 17 -8.64 -2.77 2.50
CA ASP A 17 -9.90 -2.70 1.74
C ASP A 17 -10.21 -4.03 1.04
N VAL A 18 -9.22 -4.64 0.38
CA VAL A 18 -9.37 -5.95 -0.28
C VAL A 18 -9.27 -7.14 0.69
N LYS A 19 -9.22 -6.89 2.00
CA LYS A 19 -9.14 -7.92 3.05
C LYS A 19 -8.01 -8.92 2.81
N CYS A 20 -6.82 -8.43 2.48
CA CYS A 20 -5.63 -9.26 2.29
C CYS A 20 -5.38 -10.10 3.55
N PRO A 21 -5.31 -11.45 3.45
CA PRO A 21 -5.16 -12.30 4.64
C PRO A 21 -3.86 -12.03 5.41
N VAL A 22 -2.78 -11.74 4.69
CA VAL A 22 -1.50 -11.35 5.30
C VAL A 22 -1.62 -10.03 6.05
N GLN A 23 -2.35 -9.04 5.50
CA GLN A 23 -2.55 -7.77 6.19
C GLN A 23 -3.46 -7.92 7.41
N ILE A 24 -4.48 -8.76 7.34
CA ILE A 24 -5.37 -9.07 8.48
C ILE A 24 -4.56 -9.72 9.62
N GLU A 25 -3.61 -10.59 9.29
CA GLU A 25 -2.68 -11.16 10.27
C GLU A 25 -1.75 -10.09 10.85
N LEU A 26 -1.12 -9.28 10.00
CA LEU A 26 -0.24 -8.18 10.43
C LEU A 26 -0.94 -7.18 11.35
N ASN A 27 -2.23 -6.89 11.12
CA ASN A 27 -3.01 -5.96 11.95
C ASN A 27 -3.19 -6.46 13.40
N LYS A 28 -3.01 -7.77 13.66
CA LYS A 28 -3.10 -8.35 15.01
C LYS A 28 -1.77 -8.30 15.77
N LEU A 29 -0.67 -8.01 15.07
CA LEU A 29 0.67 -8.04 15.63
C LEU A 29 1.17 -6.63 15.92
N THR A 30 2.02 -6.50 16.93
CA THR A 30 2.68 -5.22 17.22
C THR A 30 3.64 -4.88 16.09
N SER A 31 3.44 -3.74 15.44
CA SER A 31 4.33 -3.29 14.36
C SER A 31 5.78 -3.24 14.83
N GLY A 32 6.67 -3.87 14.06
CA GLY A 32 8.10 -3.95 14.36
C GLY A 32 8.50 -5.06 15.33
N SER A 33 7.56 -5.89 15.81
CA SER A 33 7.93 -7.13 16.52
C SER A 33 8.58 -8.14 15.56
N ASN A 34 9.28 -9.13 16.11
CA ASN A 34 9.91 -10.18 15.31
C ASN A 34 8.87 -10.98 14.51
N GLU A 35 7.75 -11.30 15.12
CA GLU A 35 6.63 -12.02 14.50
C GLU A 35 6.02 -11.17 13.38
N TYR A 36 5.82 -9.86 13.62
CA TYR A 36 5.32 -8.94 12.60
C TYR A 36 6.26 -8.90 11.39
N GLU A 37 7.57 -8.76 11.62
CA GLU A 37 8.54 -8.70 10.51
C GLU A 37 8.66 -10.03 9.77
N GLN A 38 8.51 -11.17 10.44
CA GLN A 38 8.45 -12.48 9.78
C GLN A 38 7.27 -12.58 8.82
N VAL A 39 6.06 -12.20 9.24
CA VAL A 39 4.87 -12.20 8.36
C VAL A 39 5.00 -11.14 7.26
N ARG A 40 5.57 -9.96 7.59
CA ARG A 40 5.75 -8.85 6.65
C ARG A 40 6.67 -9.21 5.48
N LYS A 41 7.64 -10.11 5.68
CA LYS A 41 8.53 -10.59 4.59
C LYS A 41 7.73 -11.10 3.39
N THR A 42 6.62 -11.80 3.61
CA THR A 42 5.70 -12.27 2.57
C THR A 42 5.23 -11.13 1.67
N CYS A 43 4.89 -9.98 2.26
CA CYS A 43 4.48 -8.80 1.49
C CYS A 43 5.61 -8.21 0.63
N SER A 44 6.85 -8.26 1.13
CA SER A 44 7.99 -7.61 0.47
C SER A 44 8.66 -8.45 -0.61
N THR A 45 8.53 -9.78 -0.56
CA THR A 45 9.21 -10.70 -1.50
C THR A 45 8.26 -11.39 -2.47
N GLY A 46 6.97 -11.50 -2.13
CA GLY A 46 6.01 -12.27 -2.91
C GLY A 46 4.58 -11.82 -2.65
N CYS A 47 4.29 -10.53 -2.85
CA CYS A 47 2.93 -10.04 -2.74
C CYS A 47 1.99 -10.82 -3.66
N ARG A 48 0.87 -11.31 -3.11
CA ARG A 48 -0.15 -12.06 -3.87
C ARG A 48 -0.95 -11.20 -4.86
N TYR A 49 -0.91 -9.89 -4.69
CA TYR A 49 -1.57 -8.93 -5.56
C TYR A 49 -0.58 -8.31 -6.52
N THR A 50 -1.02 -8.14 -7.76
CA THR A 50 -0.20 -7.53 -8.80
C THR A 50 -0.29 -6.01 -8.75
N THR A 51 0.72 -5.36 -9.33
CA THR A 51 0.71 -3.91 -9.58
C THR A 51 -0.52 -3.46 -10.36
N TRP A 52 -1.00 -4.28 -11.30
CA TRP A 52 -2.22 -4.00 -12.06
C TRP A 52 -3.46 -3.91 -11.16
N GLN A 53 -3.64 -4.87 -10.25
CA GLN A 53 -4.78 -4.87 -9.32
C GLN A 53 -4.76 -3.65 -8.40
N PHE A 54 -3.57 -3.26 -7.91
CA PHE A 54 -3.42 -2.06 -7.10
C PHE A 54 -3.79 -0.79 -7.88
N HIS A 55 -3.31 -0.63 -9.12
CA HIS A 55 -3.64 0.54 -9.93
C HIS A 55 -5.11 0.62 -10.31
N HIS A 56 -5.74 -0.50 -10.65
CA HIS A 56 -7.17 -0.52 -10.92
C HIS A 56 -7.97 -0.10 -9.68
N TRP A 57 -7.60 -0.61 -8.51
CA TRP A 57 -8.22 -0.18 -7.26
C TRP A 57 -8.04 1.32 -6.98
N LEU A 58 -6.86 1.89 -7.25
CA LEU A 58 -6.64 3.33 -7.12
C LEU A 58 -7.61 4.14 -8.00
N ILE A 59 -7.78 3.71 -9.26
CA ILE A 59 -8.71 4.35 -10.21
C ILE A 59 -10.15 4.24 -9.71
N GLU A 60 -10.57 3.07 -9.24
CA GLU A 60 -11.92 2.84 -8.70
C GLU A 60 -12.23 3.68 -7.46
N LYS A 61 -11.21 3.96 -6.64
CA LYS A 61 -11.34 4.84 -5.46
C LYS A 61 -11.18 6.33 -5.78
N GLY A 62 -10.92 6.68 -7.03
CA GLY A 62 -10.77 8.07 -7.49
C GLY A 62 -9.41 8.71 -7.16
N TYR A 63 -8.37 7.90 -6.89
CA TYR A 63 -7.02 8.43 -6.72
C TYR A 63 -6.43 8.89 -8.05
N LEU A 64 -5.64 9.96 -7.98
CA LEU A 64 -4.86 10.48 -9.09
C LEU A 64 -3.37 10.20 -8.85
N ILE A 65 -2.70 9.60 -9.83
CA ILE A 65 -1.25 9.37 -9.79
C ILE A 65 -0.57 10.63 -10.31
N VAL A 66 0.18 11.29 -9.44
CA VAL A 66 0.85 12.55 -9.72
C VAL A 66 2.37 12.35 -9.68
N ARG A 67 3.08 12.91 -10.66
CA ARG A 67 4.55 12.95 -10.69
C ARG A 67 4.99 14.42 -10.66
N PRO A 68 5.77 14.87 -9.66
CA PRO A 68 6.26 16.23 -9.63
C PRO A 68 7.28 16.49 -10.75
N GLN A 69 7.29 17.73 -11.25
CA GLN A 69 8.11 18.14 -12.41
C GLN A 69 9.61 18.14 -12.10
N ASP A 70 10.00 18.58 -10.89
CA ASP A 70 11.40 18.85 -10.53
C ASP A 70 12.16 17.62 -9.98
N VAL A 71 11.51 16.46 -9.92
CA VAL A 71 12.00 15.24 -9.23
C VAL A 71 11.77 13.96 -10.04
N GLY A 72 11.58 14.12 -11.36
CA GLY A 72 11.08 13.06 -12.22
C GLY A 72 12.13 12.06 -12.70
N GLY A 73 12.28 10.94 -11.98
CA GLY A 73 12.91 9.69 -12.43
C GLY A 73 14.43 9.75 -12.56
N LYS A 74 15.13 8.73 -12.06
CA LYS A 74 16.51 8.49 -12.50
C LYS A 74 16.54 8.23 -14.00
#